data_AF-A0A963VQV8-F1
#
_entry.id   AF-A0A963VQV8-F1
#
_cell.length_a   1.000
_cell.length_b   1.000
_cell.length_c   1.000
_cell.angle_alpha   90.00
_cell.angle_beta   90.00
_cell.angle_gamma   90.00
#
_symmetry.space_group_name_H-M   'P 1'
#
loop_
_entity.id
_entity.type
_entity.pdbx_description
1 polymer ?
#
loop_
_entity_poly.entity_id
_entity_poly.type
_entity_poly.pdbx_seq_one_letter_code
_entity_poly.pdbx_strand_id
1 'polypeptide(L)'
;MRRAHVFILLGLAFLASGVAAAAPAPGLFRLDEGPEAAGGLELRADGRFAYALALGALDERAEGRWERRDETICLFTEPTPVPPAFARAEPGEAADPPATLLVSWPGGEAIAGIDFRMGLDDGSVIEGYTQYDGWRLPDNDARRPLWIEVSEPIHRIGPVRFELEPADRARLHLTLIPNDLGIVNFEGACLDETADGVLFLHRGGGVMRFTRISAPSAAR
;
A
#
# COMPACT_ATOMS: atom_id res chain seq x y z
N MET A 1 18.02 -84.86 -23.45
CA MET A 1 18.28 -84.40 -22.07
C MET A 1 17.70 -83.00 -21.90
N ARG A 2 16.81 -82.83 -20.90
CA ARG A 2 16.46 -81.63 -20.10
C ARG A 2 16.26 -80.28 -20.82
N ARG A 3 15.00 -79.78 -20.90
CA ARG A 3 14.34 -78.83 -19.95
C ARG A 3 14.84 -77.39 -20.15
N ALA A 4 14.04 -76.32 -20.22
CA ALA A 4 12.62 -76.11 -19.97
C ALA A 4 12.19 -74.78 -20.60
N HIS A 5 10.92 -74.70 -21.03
CA HIS A 5 10.18 -73.44 -21.10
C HIS A 5 10.00 -72.87 -19.68
N VAL A 6 9.85 -71.55 -19.58
CA VAL A 6 8.94 -70.78 -18.69
C VAL A 6 9.54 -69.36 -18.56
N PHE A 7 9.00 -68.35 -19.23
CA PHE A 7 7.79 -67.57 -18.92
C PHE A 7 8.05 -66.39 -17.97
N ILE A 8 7.42 -65.27 -18.33
CA ILE A 8 6.97 -64.14 -17.50
C ILE A 8 7.88 -62.89 -17.51
N LEU A 9 7.46 -61.97 -18.39
CA LEU A 9 7.55 -60.52 -18.24
C LEU A 9 7.21 -60.09 -16.80
N LEU A 10 8.02 -59.20 -16.21
CA LEU A 10 7.50 -58.25 -15.24
C LEU A 10 8.13 -56.90 -15.51
N GLY A 11 7.32 -56.00 -16.07
CA GLY A 11 7.69 -54.65 -16.42
C GLY A 11 7.90 -53.79 -15.18
N LEU A 12 8.93 -52.95 -15.23
CA LEU A 12 8.97 -51.72 -14.45
C LEU A 12 8.91 -50.54 -15.42
N ALA A 13 7.69 -50.21 -15.85
CA ALA A 13 7.39 -48.89 -16.38
C ALA A 13 6.96 -48.02 -15.19
N PHE A 14 7.94 -47.42 -14.48
CA PHE A 14 7.65 -46.32 -13.57
C PHE A 14 7.64 -45.02 -14.39
N LEU A 15 6.52 -44.77 -15.08
CA LEU A 15 6.16 -43.43 -15.55
C LEU A 15 5.10 -42.87 -14.61
N ALA A 16 5.53 -42.47 -13.42
CA ALA A 16 4.75 -41.56 -12.58
C ALA A 16 5.12 -40.12 -12.97
N SER A 17 4.76 -39.69 -14.18
CA SER A 17 4.75 -38.27 -14.55
C SER A 17 3.48 -37.64 -13.97
N GLY A 18 3.51 -37.37 -12.67
CA GLY A 18 2.40 -36.77 -11.92
C GLY A 18 2.74 -35.39 -11.40
N VAL A 19 3.05 -34.43 -12.27
CA VAL A 19 2.94 -33.00 -11.94
C VAL A 19 2.36 -32.29 -13.17
N ALA A 20 1.05 -32.09 -13.18
CA ALA A 20 0.41 -31.20 -14.15
C ALA A 20 -0.82 -30.57 -13.52
N ALA A 21 -0.60 -29.54 -12.70
CA ALA A 21 -1.63 -28.58 -12.33
C ALA A 21 -1.02 -27.17 -12.39
N ALA A 22 -1.12 -26.52 -13.55
CA ALA A 22 -0.84 -25.10 -13.69
C ALA A 22 -1.68 -24.55 -14.85
N ALA A 23 -2.93 -24.21 -14.56
CA ALA A 23 -3.75 -23.32 -15.37
C ALA A 23 -4.98 -22.96 -14.53
N PRO A 24 -4.82 -22.02 -13.59
CA PRO A 24 -5.55 -20.78 -13.80
C PRO A 24 -4.64 -19.57 -13.60
N ALA A 25 -4.93 -18.45 -14.24
CA ALA A 25 -4.39 -17.15 -13.82
C ALA A 25 -5.17 -16.01 -14.45
N PRO A 26 -5.33 -15.93 -15.77
CA PRO A 26 -6.08 -14.82 -16.30
C PRO A 26 -7.55 -14.89 -15.82
N GLY A 27 -8.12 -13.76 -15.43
CA GLY A 27 -9.46 -13.68 -14.85
C GLY A 27 -9.72 -12.40 -14.08
N LEU A 28 -10.99 -12.20 -13.75
CA LEU A 28 -11.43 -11.14 -12.86
C LEU A 28 -11.77 -11.73 -11.51
N PHE A 29 -11.25 -11.10 -10.46
CA PHE A 29 -11.40 -11.52 -9.09
C PHE A 29 -11.95 -10.38 -8.25
N ARG A 30 -12.81 -10.71 -7.30
CA ARG A 30 -13.45 -9.78 -6.38
C ARG A 30 -12.95 -10.05 -4.96
N LEU A 31 -12.72 -8.98 -4.21
CA LEU A 31 -12.39 -9.04 -2.80
C LEU A 31 -13.48 -9.75 -1.99
N ASP A 32 -13.08 -10.61 -1.05
CA ASP A 32 -13.95 -11.42 -0.20
C ASP A 32 -13.63 -11.19 1.29
N GLU A 33 -13.70 -9.92 1.72
CA GLU A 33 -13.32 -9.45 3.08
C GLU A 33 -14.51 -8.83 3.87
N GLY A 34 -15.74 -9.13 3.45
CA GLY A 34 -16.97 -8.59 4.07
C GLY A 34 -17.42 -7.23 3.49
N PRO A 35 -18.49 -6.63 4.05
CA PRO A 35 -19.20 -5.51 3.43
C PRO A 35 -18.48 -4.16 3.52
N GLU A 36 -17.52 -4.00 4.43
CA GLU A 36 -16.80 -2.74 4.68
C GLU A 36 -15.68 -2.46 3.67
N ALA A 37 -15.38 -3.44 2.80
CA ALA A 37 -14.34 -3.35 1.80
C ALA A 37 -14.91 -3.71 0.41
N ALA A 38 -14.62 -2.88 -0.59
CA ALA A 38 -14.85 -3.20 -1.99
C ALA A 38 -13.51 -3.27 -2.70
N GLY A 39 -13.29 -4.29 -3.52
CA GLY A 39 -12.05 -4.39 -4.27
C GLY A 39 -12.08 -5.45 -5.35
N GLY A 40 -11.10 -5.36 -6.24
CA GLY A 40 -10.96 -6.27 -7.35
C GLY A 40 -9.53 -6.38 -7.84
N LEU A 41 -9.25 -7.50 -8.47
CA LEU A 41 -8.00 -7.79 -9.15
C LEU A 41 -8.35 -8.37 -10.52
N GLU A 42 -7.82 -7.79 -11.59
CA GLU A 42 -7.82 -8.39 -12.92
C GLU A 42 -6.41 -8.88 -13.22
N LEU A 43 -6.29 -10.15 -13.60
CA LEU A 43 -5.09 -10.70 -14.20
C LEU A 43 -5.41 -10.95 -15.68
N ARG A 44 -4.71 -10.28 -16.58
CA ARG A 44 -4.90 -10.41 -18.03
C ARG A 44 -3.95 -11.46 -18.60
N ALA A 45 -4.36 -12.11 -19.69
CA ALA A 45 -3.57 -13.17 -20.32
C ALA A 45 -2.28 -12.69 -20.98
N ASP A 46 -2.16 -11.38 -21.23
CA ASP A 46 -0.97 -10.72 -21.76
C ASP A 46 0.07 -10.39 -20.67
N GLY A 47 -0.15 -10.81 -19.42
CA GLY A 47 0.74 -10.53 -18.31
C GLY A 47 0.52 -9.17 -17.66
N ARG A 48 -0.58 -8.47 -17.95
CA ARG A 48 -0.97 -7.21 -17.27
C ARG A 48 -1.92 -7.46 -16.11
N PHE A 49 -1.87 -6.61 -15.07
CA PHE A 49 -2.86 -6.62 -14.01
C PHE A 49 -3.45 -5.23 -13.77
N ALA A 50 -4.65 -5.21 -13.17
CA ALA A 50 -5.27 -4.04 -12.59
C ALA A 50 -5.84 -4.39 -11.21
N TYR A 51 -5.65 -3.50 -10.24
CA TYR A 51 -6.07 -3.66 -8.86
C TYR A 51 -6.78 -2.40 -8.38
N ALA A 52 -7.84 -2.57 -7.59
CA ALA A 52 -8.49 -1.49 -6.87
C ALA A 52 -9.01 -1.98 -5.50
N LEU A 53 -8.98 -1.10 -4.51
CA LEU A 53 -9.53 -1.29 -3.17
C LEU A 53 -10.12 0.03 -2.68
N ALA A 54 -11.31 -0.05 -2.10
CA ALA A 54 -11.94 0.98 -1.29
C ALA A 54 -12.25 0.37 0.08
N LEU A 55 -11.68 0.94 1.14
CA LEU A 55 -11.84 0.48 2.53
C LEU A 55 -11.99 1.71 3.44
N GLY A 56 -13.22 2.03 3.83
CA GLY A 56 -13.49 3.25 4.59
C GLY A 56 -13.03 4.51 3.83
N ALA A 57 -12.07 5.24 4.40
CA ALA A 57 -11.48 6.44 3.79
C ALA A 57 -10.24 6.15 2.91
N LEU A 58 -9.80 4.89 2.84
CA LEU A 58 -8.66 4.46 2.04
C LEU A 58 -9.13 4.02 0.66
N ASP A 59 -8.61 4.70 -0.37
CA ASP A 59 -8.72 4.27 -1.76
C ASP A 59 -7.33 3.93 -2.31
N GLU A 60 -7.19 2.72 -2.86
CA GLU A 60 -5.96 2.22 -3.44
C GLU A 60 -6.20 1.68 -4.85
N ARG A 61 -5.23 1.90 -5.75
CA ARG A 61 -5.21 1.29 -7.08
C ARG A 61 -3.79 0.92 -7.51
N ALA A 62 -3.67 0.01 -8.45
CA ALA A 62 -2.39 -0.25 -9.12
C ALA A 62 -2.62 -0.94 -10.46
N GLU A 63 -1.73 -0.67 -11.41
CA GLU A 63 -1.66 -1.37 -12.68
C GLU A 63 -0.21 -1.70 -12.99
N GLY A 64 0.02 -2.76 -13.75
CA GLY A 64 1.37 -3.15 -14.08
C GLY A 64 1.43 -4.52 -14.72
N ARG A 65 2.55 -5.22 -14.52
CA ARG A 65 2.74 -6.58 -15.01
C ARG A 65 2.63 -7.60 -13.88
N TRP A 66 2.26 -8.82 -14.23
CA TRP A 66 2.33 -9.95 -13.34
C TRP A 66 3.12 -11.08 -13.99
N GLU A 67 3.80 -11.86 -13.15
CA GLU A 67 4.61 -13.00 -13.56
C GLU A 67 4.28 -14.18 -12.66
N ARG A 68 4.18 -15.40 -13.22
CA ARG A 68 4.13 -16.60 -12.40
C ARG A 68 5.53 -17.01 -12.00
N ARG A 69 5.75 -17.22 -10.71
CA ARG A 69 6.99 -17.72 -10.12
C ARG A 69 6.66 -18.95 -9.30
N ASP A 70 7.03 -20.11 -9.84
CA ASP A 70 6.66 -21.42 -9.30
C ASP A 70 5.14 -21.54 -9.10
N GLU A 71 4.68 -21.67 -7.86
CA GLU A 71 3.27 -21.79 -7.48
C GLU A 71 2.59 -20.43 -7.18
N THR A 72 3.32 -19.32 -7.29
CA THR A 72 2.84 -17.99 -6.92
C THR A 72 2.72 -17.05 -8.12
N ILE A 73 1.86 -16.03 -8.01
CA ILE A 73 1.70 -14.96 -9.00
C ILE A 73 2.26 -13.68 -8.39
N CYS A 74 3.29 -13.08 -8.96
CA CYS A 74 3.89 -11.86 -8.41
C CYS A 74 3.52 -10.63 -9.25
N LEU A 75 3.08 -9.57 -8.57
CA LEU A 75 2.64 -8.31 -9.19
C LEU A 75 3.76 -7.27 -9.15
N PHE A 76 3.87 -6.49 -10.22
CA PHE A 76 4.83 -5.40 -10.36
C PHE A 76 4.13 -4.14 -10.88
N THR A 77 3.93 -3.14 -10.03
CA THR A 77 3.31 -1.86 -10.44
C THR A 77 4.21 -1.13 -11.43
N GLU A 78 3.63 -0.66 -12.54
CA GLU A 78 4.35 0.02 -13.60
C GLU A 78 3.60 1.27 -14.10
N PRO A 79 4.25 2.45 -14.14
CA PRO A 79 5.61 2.71 -13.65
C PRO A 79 5.72 2.54 -12.12
N THR A 80 6.94 2.39 -11.60
CA THR A 80 7.17 2.35 -10.16
C THR A 80 6.66 3.65 -9.53
N PRO A 81 5.70 3.60 -8.57
CA PRO A 81 5.11 4.80 -7.99
C PRO A 81 6.14 5.61 -7.20
N VAL A 82 6.04 6.94 -7.28
CA VAL A 82 6.78 7.87 -6.42
C VAL A 82 5.97 8.08 -5.14
N PRO A 83 6.51 7.74 -3.96
CA PRO A 83 5.76 7.85 -2.71
C PRO A 83 5.46 9.31 -2.35
N PRO A 84 4.32 9.59 -1.69
CA PRO A 84 4.03 10.92 -1.16
C PRO A 84 5.08 11.32 -0.12
N ALA A 85 5.32 12.63 0.04
CA ALA A 85 6.34 13.14 0.93
C ALA A 85 5.91 14.44 1.62
N PHE A 86 6.30 14.59 2.88
CA PHE A 86 6.23 15.88 3.56
C PHE A 86 7.47 16.72 3.23
N ALA A 87 7.27 17.98 2.92
CA ALA A 87 8.33 18.95 2.71
C ALA A 87 8.03 20.24 3.47
N ARG A 88 9.07 21.01 3.84
CA ARG A 88 8.87 22.37 4.36
C ARG A 88 8.26 23.23 3.26
N ALA A 89 7.21 23.97 3.62
CA ALA A 89 6.65 25.00 2.77
C ALA A 89 7.33 26.34 3.06
N GLU A 90 7.35 27.22 2.07
CA GLU A 90 7.61 28.63 2.35
C GLU A 90 6.51 29.18 3.28
N PRO A 91 6.84 30.05 4.24
CA PRO A 91 5.82 30.69 5.07
C PRO A 91 4.80 31.44 4.18
N GLY A 92 3.60 30.89 4.05
CA GLY A 92 2.49 31.57 3.39
C GLY A 92 2.01 32.79 4.17
N GLU A 93 1.06 33.55 3.61
CA GLU A 93 0.31 34.53 4.40
C GLU A 93 -0.33 33.80 5.58
N ALA A 94 0.18 34.05 6.78
CA ALA A 94 -0.23 33.32 7.95
C ALA A 94 -1.66 33.74 8.34
N ALA A 95 -2.49 32.75 8.70
CA ALA A 95 -3.76 33.02 9.37
C ALA A 95 -3.53 33.89 10.62
N ASP A 96 -4.53 34.67 11.02
CA ASP A 96 -4.48 35.48 12.25
C ASP A 96 -5.48 34.93 13.30
N PRO A 97 -5.03 34.38 14.45
CA PRO A 97 -3.65 34.16 14.83
C PRO A 97 -3.05 32.91 14.14
N PRO A 98 -1.75 32.92 13.86
CA PRO A 98 -1.09 31.88 13.07
C PRO A 98 -0.95 30.56 13.82
N ALA A 99 -1.10 29.45 13.10
CA ALA A 99 -0.92 28.11 13.63
C ALA A 99 0.55 27.84 14.03
N THR A 100 0.73 26.96 15.01
CA THR A 100 2.04 26.39 15.37
C THR A 100 2.46 25.32 14.37
N LEU A 101 1.51 24.52 13.89
CA LEU A 101 1.70 23.55 12.82
C LEU A 101 0.60 23.73 11.78
N LEU A 102 0.98 23.92 10.52
CA LEU A 102 0.08 23.86 9.38
C LEU A 102 0.60 22.83 8.39
N VAL A 103 -0.29 21.99 7.88
CA VAL A 103 0.01 21.07 6.77
C VAL A 103 -0.96 21.38 5.65
N SER A 104 -0.45 21.53 4.42
CA SER A 104 -1.26 21.87 3.25
C SER A 104 -0.93 20.99 2.05
N TRP A 105 -1.83 20.98 1.08
CA TRP A 105 -1.53 20.55 -0.28
C TRP A 105 -0.57 21.54 -0.97
N PRO A 106 0.06 21.17 -2.11
CA PRO A 106 0.91 22.09 -2.88
C PRO A 106 0.18 23.34 -3.37
N GLY A 107 -1.16 23.28 -3.51
CA GLY A 107 -2.01 24.44 -3.83
C GLY A 107 -2.29 25.37 -2.65
N GLY A 108 -1.77 25.08 -1.45
CA GLY A 108 -1.95 25.89 -0.24
C GLY A 108 -3.20 25.55 0.59
N GLU A 109 -4.11 24.72 0.07
CA GLU A 109 -5.27 24.24 0.83
C GLU A 109 -4.82 23.40 2.04
N ALA A 110 -5.29 23.76 3.23
CA ALA A 110 -4.92 23.10 4.48
C ALA A 110 -5.52 21.68 4.59
N ILE A 111 -4.78 20.79 5.25
CA ILE A 111 -5.14 19.39 5.47
C ILE A 111 -5.42 19.17 6.95
N ALA A 112 -6.62 18.70 7.26
CA ALA A 112 -6.98 18.19 8.57
C ALA A 112 -6.62 16.70 8.71
N GLY A 113 -6.44 16.24 9.95
CA GLY A 113 -6.21 14.82 10.25
C GLY A 113 -4.77 14.35 10.04
N ILE A 114 -3.80 15.25 9.92
CA ILE A 114 -2.39 14.88 9.98
C ILE A 114 -1.99 14.74 11.45
N ASP A 115 -1.69 13.51 11.84
CA ASP A 115 -1.21 13.20 13.17
C ASP A 115 0.18 13.81 13.37
N PHE A 116 0.45 14.30 14.58
CA PHE A 116 1.76 14.82 14.93
C PHE A 116 2.17 14.49 16.36
N ARG A 117 3.49 14.45 16.56
CA ARG A 117 4.16 14.50 17.86
C ARG A 117 5.08 15.72 17.88
N MET A 118 4.99 16.53 18.92
CA MET A 118 5.77 17.75 19.08
C MET A 118 6.58 17.67 20.37
N GLY A 119 7.90 17.66 20.28
CA GLY A 119 8.76 17.75 21.46
C GLY A 119 9.08 19.17 21.84
N LEU A 120 9.08 19.43 23.13
CA LEU A 120 9.28 20.74 23.73
C LEU A 120 10.63 20.84 24.43
N ASP A 121 11.03 22.05 24.79
CA ASP A 121 12.31 22.36 25.43
C ASP A 121 12.46 21.85 26.87
N ASP A 122 11.35 21.55 27.54
CA ASP A 122 11.34 20.87 28.85
C ASP A 122 11.44 19.32 28.73
N GLY A 123 11.52 18.80 27.50
CA GLY A 123 11.57 17.37 27.20
C GLY A 123 10.20 16.67 27.13
N SER A 124 9.09 17.38 27.37
CA SER A 124 7.76 16.82 27.19
C SER A 124 7.36 16.70 25.71
N VAL A 125 6.35 15.87 25.42
CA VAL A 125 5.81 15.65 24.06
C VAL A 125 4.31 15.90 24.07
N ILE A 126 3.85 16.69 23.11
CA ILE A 126 2.43 16.86 22.78
C ILE A 126 2.09 15.98 21.58
N GLU A 127 0.95 15.32 21.63
CA GLU A 127 0.38 14.59 20.50
C GLU A 127 -0.96 15.21 20.10
N GLY A 128 -1.27 15.15 18.81
CA GLY A 128 -2.53 15.64 18.29
C GLY A 128 -2.63 15.43 16.79
N TYR A 129 -3.59 16.12 16.18
CA TYR A 129 -3.77 16.14 14.73
C TYR A 129 -4.15 17.54 14.25
N THR A 130 -3.82 17.87 13.01
CA THR A 130 -4.15 19.17 12.41
C THR A 130 -5.64 19.31 12.12
N GLN A 131 -6.14 20.55 12.13
CA GLN A 131 -7.43 20.94 11.57
C GLN A 131 -7.22 21.72 10.26
N TYR A 132 -8.31 22.13 9.60
CA TYR A 132 -8.23 22.96 8.39
C TYR A 132 -7.64 24.36 8.62
N ASP A 133 -7.58 24.84 9.87
CA ASP A 133 -6.85 26.04 10.26
C ASP A 133 -5.48 25.73 10.91
N GLY A 134 -5.03 24.48 10.80
CA GLY A 134 -3.81 23.96 11.40
C GLY A 134 -3.99 23.48 12.84
N TRP A 135 -2.92 23.47 13.61
CA TRP A 135 -2.91 23.22 15.04
C TRP A 135 -2.14 24.32 15.75
N ARG A 136 -2.63 24.73 16.93
CA ARG A 136 -2.04 25.83 17.71
C ARG A 136 -1.70 25.37 19.11
N LEU A 137 -0.48 25.69 19.55
CA LEU A 137 -0.08 25.59 20.93
C LEU A 137 -0.91 26.60 21.76
N PRO A 138 -1.51 26.21 22.91
CA PRO A 138 -2.28 27.14 23.72
C PRO A 138 -1.48 28.39 24.11
N ASP A 139 -2.11 29.58 24.07
CA ASP A 139 -1.43 30.87 24.31
C ASP A 139 -0.78 31.00 25.70
N ASN A 140 -1.25 30.21 26.68
CA ASN A 140 -0.70 30.17 28.03
C ASN A 140 0.47 29.19 28.17
N ASP A 141 0.86 28.51 27.11
CA ASP A 141 1.98 27.59 27.08
C ASP A 141 3.27 28.32 26.69
N ALA A 142 4.16 28.49 27.66
CA ALA A 142 5.44 29.17 27.46
C ALA A 142 6.54 28.23 26.92
N ARG A 143 6.26 26.93 26.79
CA ARG A 143 7.25 25.94 26.32
C ARG A 143 7.50 26.13 24.84
N ARG A 144 8.75 25.90 24.42
CA ARG A 144 9.14 26.08 23.02
C ARG A 144 9.16 24.75 22.27
N PRO A 145 8.46 24.62 21.14
CA PRO A 145 8.62 23.51 20.22
C PRO A 145 10.06 23.43 19.71
N LEU A 146 10.65 22.23 19.79
CA LEU A 146 11.98 21.91 19.28
C LEU A 146 11.94 21.06 18.02
N TRP A 147 11.00 20.12 17.93
CA TRP A 147 10.82 19.26 16.77
C TRP A 147 9.35 18.88 16.63
N ILE A 148 8.94 18.62 15.39
CA ILE A 148 7.62 18.11 15.04
C ILE A 148 7.80 16.90 14.13
N GLU A 149 7.19 15.80 14.49
CA GLU A 149 7.06 14.59 13.70
C GLU A 149 5.62 14.47 13.21
N VAL A 150 5.42 14.20 11.92
CA VAL A 150 4.10 14.10 11.30
C VAL A 150 3.88 12.77 10.59
N SER A 151 2.63 12.34 10.54
CA SER A 151 2.18 11.18 9.76
C SER A 151 0.77 11.37 9.20
N GLU A 152 0.52 10.85 8.00
CA GLU A 152 -0.83 10.70 7.46
C GLU A 152 -1.23 9.24 7.62
N PRO A 153 -2.13 8.91 8.55
CA PRO A 153 -2.36 7.53 8.96
C PRO A 153 -3.13 6.71 7.92
N ILE A 154 -4.00 7.31 7.09
CA ILE A 154 -4.87 6.58 6.17
C ILE A 154 -4.04 5.87 5.10
N HIS A 155 -3.11 6.59 4.46
CA HIS A 155 -2.20 6.05 3.44
C HIS A 155 -0.85 5.63 4.00
N ARG A 156 -0.70 5.61 5.34
CA ARG A 156 0.50 5.15 6.06
C ARG A 156 1.76 5.91 5.64
N ILE A 157 1.66 7.24 5.58
CA ILE A 157 2.76 8.14 5.22
C ILE A 157 3.49 8.57 6.50
N GLY A 158 4.81 8.41 6.52
CA GLY A 158 5.64 8.75 7.67
C GLY A 158 5.74 7.62 8.71
N PRO A 159 6.18 7.93 9.94
CA PRO A 159 6.44 9.26 10.47
C PRO A 159 7.65 9.97 9.83
N VAL A 160 7.59 11.31 9.73
CA VAL A 160 8.71 12.16 9.28
C VAL A 160 8.92 13.30 10.27
N ARG A 161 10.17 13.48 10.71
CA ARG A 161 10.55 14.47 11.73
C ARG A 161 11.25 15.69 11.15
N PHE A 162 10.86 16.86 11.64
CA PHE A 162 11.41 18.16 11.32
C PHE A 162 11.87 18.86 12.61
N GLU A 163 13.14 19.22 12.68
CA GLU A 163 13.69 20.03 13.77
C GLU A 163 13.36 21.51 13.53
N LEU A 164 12.79 22.23 14.49
CA LEU A 164 12.48 23.65 14.33
C LEU A 164 13.75 24.50 14.38
N GLU A 165 13.88 25.40 13.42
CA GLU A 165 14.96 26.36 13.32
C GLU A 165 14.57 27.69 13.98
N PRO A 166 15.52 28.54 14.40
CA PRO A 166 15.19 29.88 14.91
C PRO A 166 14.37 30.72 13.91
N ALA A 167 14.59 30.52 12.61
CA ALA A 167 13.85 31.19 11.54
C ALA A 167 12.36 30.81 11.49
N ASP A 168 12.01 29.61 11.97
CA ASP A 168 10.64 29.10 12.02
C ASP A 168 9.79 29.85 13.05
N ARG A 169 10.41 30.60 13.99
CA ARG A 169 9.70 31.35 15.06
C ARG A 169 8.68 30.48 15.81
N ALA A 170 9.06 29.24 16.11
CA ALA A 170 8.23 28.22 16.74
C ALA A 170 6.99 27.81 15.92
N ARG A 171 7.00 27.97 14.59
CA ARG A 171 5.91 27.57 13.69
C ARG A 171 6.45 26.79 12.51
N LEU A 172 5.75 25.73 12.13
CA LEU A 172 6.13 24.91 10.99
C LEU A 172 4.97 24.83 10.00
N HIS A 173 5.25 25.20 8.75
CA HIS A 173 4.35 24.93 7.63
C HIS A 173 4.97 23.81 6.77
N LEU A 174 4.23 22.73 6.62
CA LEU A 174 4.58 21.62 5.74
C LEU A 174 3.62 21.54 4.55
N THR A 175 4.14 21.10 3.42
CA THR A 175 3.35 20.63 2.29
C THR A 175 3.40 19.11 2.25
N LEU A 176 2.24 18.45 2.14
CA LEU A 176 2.15 17.06 1.74
C LEU A 176 2.14 17.01 0.21
N ILE A 177 3.27 16.64 -0.38
CA ILE A 177 3.41 16.42 -1.82
C ILE A 177 2.77 15.07 -2.13
N PRO A 178 1.65 15.02 -2.89
CA PRO A 178 0.90 13.78 -3.06
C PRO A 178 1.65 12.76 -3.92
N ASN A 179 2.44 13.20 -4.91
CA ASN A 179 3.04 12.31 -5.92
C ASN A 179 2.00 11.29 -6.43
N ASP A 180 2.29 9.99 -6.31
CA ASP A 180 1.42 8.90 -6.71
C ASP A 180 0.53 8.38 -5.55
N LEU A 181 0.02 9.29 -4.69
CA LEU A 181 -0.86 8.94 -3.57
C LEU A 181 -2.02 8.03 -4.00
N GLY A 182 -2.27 6.98 -3.21
CA GLY A 182 -3.27 5.95 -3.51
C GLY A 182 -2.84 4.94 -4.58
N ILE A 183 -1.64 5.08 -5.18
CA ILE A 183 -1.08 4.04 -6.05
C ILE A 183 -0.22 3.09 -5.22
N VAL A 184 -0.62 1.81 -5.16
CA VAL A 184 0.13 0.78 -4.44
C VAL A 184 1.37 0.39 -5.24
N ASN A 185 2.53 0.45 -4.61
CA ASN A 185 3.74 -0.18 -5.15
C ASN A 185 3.74 -1.67 -4.83
N PHE A 186 3.31 -2.49 -5.80
CA PHE A 186 3.58 -3.92 -5.77
C PHE A 186 4.99 -4.13 -6.33
N GLU A 187 5.95 -4.46 -5.47
CA GLU A 187 7.34 -4.74 -5.86
C GLU A 187 7.60 -6.25 -5.75
N GLY A 188 6.92 -7.03 -6.58
CA GLY A 188 6.96 -8.49 -6.52
C GLY A 188 6.16 -9.06 -5.35
N ALA A 189 5.15 -8.35 -4.87
CA ALA A 189 4.19 -8.92 -3.93
C ALA A 189 3.48 -10.10 -4.61
N CYS A 190 3.59 -11.28 -4.02
CA CYS A 190 3.09 -12.51 -4.61
C CYS A 190 1.76 -12.93 -3.98
N LEU A 191 0.91 -13.49 -4.82
CA LEU A 191 -0.33 -14.15 -4.46
C LEU A 191 -0.12 -15.65 -4.44
N ASP A 192 -0.69 -16.31 -3.44
CA ASP A 192 -0.93 -17.74 -3.48
C ASP A 192 -2.23 -18.00 -4.24
N GLU A 193 -2.21 -19.00 -5.12
CA GLU A 193 -3.41 -19.48 -5.82
C GLU A 193 -3.76 -20.89 -5.34
N THR A 194 -4.99 -21.06 -4.87
CA THR A 194 -5.48 -22.38 -4.48
C THR A 194 -5.95 -23.19 -5.70
N ALA A 195 -6.12 -24.49 -5.51
CA ALA A 195 -6.64 -25.38 -6.56
C ALA A 195 -8.06 -25.00 -7.05
N ASP A 196 -8.87 -24.33 -6.22
CA ASP A 196 -10.19 -23.79 -6.56
C ASP A 196 -10.14 -22.37 -7.14
N GLY A 197 -8.95 -21.80 -7.36
CA GLY A 197 -8.76 -20.51 -8.03
C GLY A 197 -9.05 -19.29 -7.15
N VAL A 198 -8.96 -19.45 -5.82
CA VAL A 198 -8.96 -18.35 -4.84
C VAL A 198 -7.54 -17.79 -4.77
N LEU A 199 -7.43 -16.46 -4.74
CA LEU A 199 -6.14 -15.79 -4.60
C LEU A 199 -6.01 -15.19 -3.20
N PHE A 200 -4.83 -15.35 -2.59
CA PHE A 200 -4.46 -14.71 -1.34
C PHE A 200 -3.31 -13.76 -1.57
N LEU A 201 -3.56 -12.45 -1.46
CA LEU A 201 -2.56 -11.41 -1.60
C LEU A 201 -1.99 -11.04 -0.23
N HIS A 202 -0.69 -11.25 -0.04
CA HIS A 202 0.01 -10.92 1.20
C HIS A 202 0.57 -9.49 1.15
N ARG A 203 0.18 -8.65 2.11
CA ARG A 203 0.66 -7.25 2.23
C ARG A 203 0.97 -6.92 3.69
N GLY A 204 1.66 -5.81 3.92
CA GLY A 204 2.00 -5.36 5.28
C GLY A 204 0.79 -5.11 6.21
N GLY A 205 -0.43 -4.99 5.66
CA GLY A 205 -1.68 -4.85 6.42
C GLY A 205 -2.42 -6.16 6.69
N GLY A 206 -1.92 -7.31 6.22
CA GLY A 206 -2.57 -8.61 6.35
C GLY A 206 -2.67 -9.38 5.04
N VAL A 207 -3.52 -10.41 5.04
CA VAL A 207 -3.79 -11.24 3.87
C VAL A 207 -5.17 -10.88 3.33
N MET A 208 -5.27 -10.62 2.03
CA MET A 208 -6.52 -10.32 1.35
C MET A 208 -6.96 -11.50 0.48
N ARG A 209 -8.20 -11.96 0.66
CA ARG A 209 -8.81 -13.06 -0.10
C ARG A 209 -9.58 -12.53 -1.31
N PHE A 210 -9.34 -13.11 -2.48
CA PHE A 210 -10.05 -12.80 -3.71
C PHE A 210 -10.70 -14.04 -4.32
N THR A 211 -11.96 -13.92 -4.73
CA THR A 211 -12.73 -14.97 -5.39
C THR A 211 -12.94 -14.64 -6.86
N ARG A 212 -12.80 -15.63 -7.74
CA ARG A 212 -12.99 -15.46 -9.18
C ARG A 212 -14.46 -15.18 -9.51
N ILE A 213 -14.70 -14.18 -10.35
CA ILE A 213 -16.06 -13.81 -10.80
C ILE A 213 -16.28 -13.97 -12.31
N SER A 214 -15.21 -13.95 -13.14
CA SER A 214 -15.33 -14.24 -14.57
C SER A 214 -14.03 -14.77 -15.19
N ALA A 215 -14.18 -15.31 -16.40
CA ALA A 215 -13.08 -15.70 -17.29
C ALA A 215 -12.31 -14.47 -17.78
N PRO A 216 -11.04 -14.62 -18.22
CA PRO A 216 -10.19 -13.50 -18.62
C PRO A 216 -10.82 -12.62 -19.71
N SER A 217 -10.65 -11.31 -19.56
CA SER A 217 -10.94 -10.37 -20.64
C SER A 217 -9.95 -10.60 -21.79
N ALA A 218 -10.47 -10.76 -23.01
CA ALA A 218 -9.65 -10.71 -24.21
C ALA A 218 -9.23 -9.25 -24.42
N ALA A 219 -7.93 -9.00 -24.57
CA ALA A 219 -7.42 -7.67 -24.89
C ALA A 219 -8.16 -7.13 -26.13
N ARG A 220 -8.72 -5.92 -26.03
CA ARG A 220 -9.19 -5.15 -27.18
C ARG A 220 -8.05 -4.38 -27.79
#